data_AF-A0A074RRR1-F1
#
_entry.id   AF-A0A074RRR1-F1
#
_cell.length_a   1.000
_cell.length_b   1.000
_cell.length_c   1.000
_cell.angle_alpha   90.00
_cell.angle_beta   90.00
_cell.angle_gamma   90.00
#
_symmetry.space_group_name_H-M   'P 1'
#
loop_
_entity.id
_entity.type
_entity.pdbx_description
1 polymer ?
#
loop_
_entity_poly.entity_id
_entity_poly.type
_entity_poly.pdbx_seq_one_letter_code
_entity_poly.pdbx_strand_id
1 'polypeptide(L)'
;ESRLNGLKQKATMSGIYNSAKSGELGRRLCTDHTRVEVIKSIMEWAHQTGPAQVYWLNGMAGTGKTTISYTLCEKLKQSNMLGASFFCSRSPPQCRDVNLILPLMAYQLACFSSPFRCLLARELEMDPDIHTKALKV
;
A
#
# COMPACT_ATOMS: atom_id res chain seq x y z
N GLU A 1 -12.10 18.37 6.24
CA GLU A 1 -12.40 17.28 5.28
C GLU A 1 -12.05 17.59 3.82
N SER A 2 -12.19 18.83 3.33
CA SER A 2 -12.02 19.17 1.90
C SER A 2 -10.60 19.01 1.32
N ARG A 3 -9.53 19.08 2.13
CA ARG A 3 -8.12 19.08 1.65
C ARG A 3 -7.52 17.68 1.46
N LEU A 4 -7.88 16.71 2.31
CA LEU A 4 -7.54 15.29 2.09
C LEU A 4 -8.10 14.75 0.77
N ASN A 5 -9.20 15.34 0.27
CA ASN A 5 -9.75 15.01 -1.04
C ASN A 5 -8.86 15.47 -2.21
N GLY A 6 -7.95 16.43 -2.02
CA GLY A 6 -6.94 16.80 -3.03
C GLY A 6 -5.98 15.64 -3.31
N LEU A 7 -5.54 14.93 -2.26
CA LEU A 7 -4.79 13.68 -2.39
C LEU A 7 -5.61 12.58 -3.09
N LYS A 8 -6.93 12.54 -2.84
CA LYS A 8 -7.86 11.57 -3.44
C LYS A 8 -8.07 11.79 -4.95
N GLN A 9 -8.07 13.03 -5.43
CA GLN A 9 -8.43 13.37 -6.82
C GLN A 9 -7.38 12.97 -7.87
N LYS A 10 -6.09 12.90 -7.51
CA LYS A 10 -5.00 12.42 -8.39
C LYS A 10 -4.64 10.95 -8.17
N ALA A 11 -4.93 10.42 -6.99
CA ALA A 11 -4.61 9.05 -6.65
C ALA A 11 -5.75 8.13 -7.11
N THR A 12 -5.76 7.78 -8.40
CA THR A 12 -6.64 6.71 -8.88
C THR A 12 -6.32 5.44 -8.09
N MET A 13 -7.30 4.96 -7.31
CA MET A 13 -7.19 3.86 -6.33
C MET A 13 -6.71 2.52 -6.93
N SER A 14 -6.45 2.45 -8.23
CA SER A 14 -6.01 1.26 -8.98
C SER A 14 -4.79 0.56 -8.37
N GLY A 15 -3.88 1.31 -7.73
CA GLY A 15 -2.67 0.76 -7.11
C GLY A 15 -2.90 0.05 -5.76
N ILE A 16 -4.04 0.25 -5.12
CA ILE A 16 -4.34 -0.31 -3.78
C ILE A 16 -4.67 -1.80 -3.91
N TYR A 17 -4.26 -2.60 -2.93
CA TYR A 17 -4.72 -3.98 -2.79
C TYR A 17 -6.25 -3.95 -2.56
N ASN A 18 -7.09 -4.71 -3.26
CA ASN A 18 -8.55 -4.58 -3.31
C ASN A 18 -9.14 -3.50 -4.23
N SER A 19 -8.32 -2.79 -5.02
CA SER A 19 -8.86 -1.92 -6.07
C SER A 19 -9.66 -2.71 -7.11
N ALA A 20 -10.66 -2.08 -7.74
CA ALA A 20 -11.42 -2.71 -8.83
C ALA A 20 -10.50 -3.25 -9.94
N LYS A 21 -9.41 -2.52 -10.22
CA LYS A 21 -8.40 -2.89 -11.23
C LYS A 21 -7.64 -4.17 -10.89
N SER A 22 -7.63 -4.57 -9.64
CA SER A 22 -6.90 -5.76 -9.22
C SER A 22 -7.52 -7.05 -9.75
N GLY A 23 -8.85 -7.10 -9.87
CA GLY A 23 -9.55 -8.21 -10.53
C GLY A 23 -9.20 -8.29 -12.02
N GLU A 24 -9.20 -7.15 -12.72
CA GLU A 24 -8.81 -7.07 -14.13
C GLU A 24 -7.35 -7.48 -14.39
N LEU A 25 -6.46 -7.24 -13.42
CA LEU A 25 -5.05 -7.66 -13.47
C LEU A 25 -4.83 -9.11 -13.04
N GLY A 26 -5.89 -9.86 -12.71
CA GLY A 26 -5.80 -11.24 -12.24
C GLY A 26 -5.10 -11.38 -10.89
N ARG A 27 -5.05 -10.32 -10.08
CA ARG A 27 -4.49 -10.38 -8.73
C ARG A 27 -5.48 -11.10 -7.84
N ARG A 28 -5.02 -12.18 -7.23
CA ARG A 28 -5.82 -13.05 -6.37
C ARG A 28 -5.04 -13.43 -5.13
N LEU A 29 -5.78 -13.91 -4.14
CA LEU A 29 -5.24 -14.53 -2.94
C LEU A 29 -4.56 -15.85 -3.28
N CYS A 30 -3.73 -16.33 -2.37
CA CYS A 30 -3.22 -17.69 -2.41
C CYS A 30 -4.39 -18.66 -2.39
N THR A 31 -4.26 -19.77 -3.11
CA THR A 31 -5.18 -20.89 -2.97
C THR A 31 -5.18 -21.36 -1.53
N ASP A 32 -6.35 -21.75 -1.02
CA ASP A 32 -6.50 -22.21 0.35
C ASP A 32 -5.47 -23.29 0.69
N HIS A 33 -4.95 -23.22 1.91
CA HIS A 33 -3.93 -24.13 2.45
C HIS A 33 -2.58 -24.13 1.70
N THR A 34 -2.34 -23.20 0.78
CA THR A 34 -1.03 -23.01 0.14
C THR A 34 -0.26 -21.86 0.76
N ARG A 35 1.09 -21.93 0.72
CA ARG A 35 2.00 -20.86 1.20
C ARG A 35 1.78 -20.44 2.67
N VAL A 36 1.14 -21.30 3.46
CA VAL A 36 0.75 -21.03 4.85
C VAL A 36 1.96 -20.65 5.71
N GLU A 37 3.02 -21.46 5.68
CA GLU A 37 4.24 -21.20 6.46
C GLU A 37 4.95 -19.91 6.06
N VAL A 38 4.98 -19.60 4.75
CA VAL A 38 5.58 -18.35 4.25
C VAL A 38 4.80 -17.15 4.76
N ILE A 39 3.47 -17.19 4.65
CA ILE A 39 2.60 -16.12 5.12
C ILE A 39 2.72 -15.95 6.65
N LYS A 40 2.74 -17.06 7.39
CA LYS A 40 2.90 -17.06 8.84
C LYS A 40 4.23 -16.41 9.25
N SER A 41 5.33 -16.80 8.62
CA SER A 41 6.65 -16.21 8.87
C SER A 41 6.68 -14.70 8.60
N ILE A 42 6.05 -14.24 7.52
CA ILE A 42 5.97 -12.80 7.22
C ILE A 42 5.09 -12.07 8.25
N MET A 43 3.98 -12.68 8.67
CA MET A 43 3.11 -12.10 9.69
C MET A 43 3.83 -11.99 11.04
N GLU A 44 4.56 -13.02 11.46
CA GLU A 44 5.39 -12.98 12.68
C GLU A 44 6.42 -11.85 12.60
N TRP A 45 7.13 -11.74 11.46
CA TRP A 45 8.03 -10.60 11.19
C TRP A 45 7.31 -9.25 11.32
N ALA A 46 6.11 -9.11 10.77
CA ALA A 46 5.34 -7.87 10.82
C ALA A 46 4.87 -7.48 12.24
N HIS A 47 4.80 -8.43 13.17
CA HIS A 47 4.42 -8.18 14.57
C HIS A 47 5.63 -7.89 15.48
N GLN A 48 6.86 -8.13 15.02
CA GLN A 48 8.05 -7.88 15.82
C GLN A 48 8.19 -6.38 16.10
N THR A 49 8.28 -6.02 17.37
CA THR A 49 8.59 -4.67 17.81
C THR A 49 10.11 -4.49 17.83
N GLY A 50 10.63 -3.62 16.97
CA GLY A 50 12.07 -3.42 16.76
C GLY A 50 12.31 -2.65 15.45
N PRO A 51 13.57 -2.38 15.07
CA PRO A 51 13.88 -1.68 13.82
C PRO A 51 13.68 -2.59 12.59
N ALA A 52 12.47 -3.09 12.37
CA ALA A 52 12.09 -3.78 11.14
C ALA A 52 11.79 -2.73 10.07
N GLN A 53 12.73 -2.52 9.14
CA GLN A 53 12.62 -1.46 8.14
C GLN A 53 12.05 -1.95 6.80
N VAL A 54 12.36 -3.18 6.34
CA VAL A 54 11.90 -3.74 5.06
C VAL A 54 11.91 -5.28 5.06
N TYR A 55 10.85 -5.94 4.56
CA TYR A 55 10.83 -7.37 4.25
C TYR A 55 11.02 -7.62 2.75
N TRP A 56 12.02 -8.42 2.38
CA TRP A 56 12.34 -8.73 0.98
C TRP A 56 11.82 -10.11 0.56
N LEU A 57 10.62 -10.14 -0.04
CA LEU A 57 10.05 -11.36 -0.61
C LEU A 57 10.64 -11.65 -2.00
N ASN A 58 11.57 -12.61 -2.09
CA ASN A 58 12.26 -12.99 -3.32
C ASN A 58 11.95 -14.41 -3.78
N GLY A 59 12.31 -14.72 -5.02
CA GLY A 59 12.10 -16.03 -5.65
C GLY A 59 11.95 -15.94 -7.16
N MET A 60 11.97 -17.09 -7.83
CA MET A 60 11.88 -17.19 -9.30
C MET A 60 10.63 -16.51 -9.87
N ALA A 61 10.67 -16.12 -11.13
CA ALA A 61 9.48 -15.64 -11.84
C ALA A 61 8.38 -16.72 -11.82
N GLY A 62 7.12 -16.30 -11.71
CA GLY A 62 5.98 -17.24 -11.70
C GLY A 62 5.71 -17.97 -10.38
N THR A 63 6.53 -17.80 -9.32
CA THR A 63 6.34 -18.52 -8.04
C THR A 63 5.21 -17.98 -7.15
N GLY A 64 4.48 -16.95 -7.61
CA GLY A 64 3.35 -16.39 -6.88
C GLY A 64 3.69 -15.32 -5.83
N LYS A 65 4.85 -14.65 -5.93
CA LYS A 65 5.24 -13.57 -5.00
C LYS A 65 4.13 -12.50 -4.85
N THR A 66 3.59 -12.01 -5.96
CA THR A 66 2.48 -11.04 -5.95
C THR A 66 1.24 -11.58 -5.25
N THR A 67 0.92 -12.86 -5.44
CA THR A 67 -0.20 -13.57 -4.80
C THR A 67 0.00 -13.67 -3.28
N ILE A 68 1.22 -13.96 -2.83
CA ILE A 68 1.59 -13.97 -1.41
C ILE A 68 1.42 -12.56 -0.81
N SER A 69 1.97 -11.52 -1.47
CA SER A 69 1.79 -10.12 -1.02
C SER A 69 0.32 -9.71 -0.95
N TYR A 70 -0.51 -10.19 -1.89
CA TYR A 70 -1.94 -9.93 -1.89
C TYR A 70 -2.65 -10.53 -0.67
N THR A 71 -2.35 -11.79 -0.39
CA THR A 71 -2.88 -12.51 0.78
C THR A 71 -2.40 -11.89 2.09
N LEU A 72 -1.15 -11.43 2.12
CA LEU A 72 -0.60 -10.72 3.27
C LEU A 72 -1.37 -9.42 3.53
N CYS A 73 -1.65 -8.62 2.50
CA CYS A 73 -2.43 -7.39 2.67
C CYS A 73 -3.83 -7.68 3.22
N GLU A 74 -4.50 -8.74 2.74
CA GLU A 74 -5.79 -9.15 3.27
C GLU A 74 -5.73 -9.52 4.76
N LYS A 75 -4.75 -10.34 5.16
CA LYS A 75 -4.57 -10.73 6.57
C LYS A 75 -4.21 -9.55 7.47
N LEU A 76 -3.34 -8.64 7.01
CA LEU A 76 -3.00 -7.42 7.72
C LEU A 76 -4.23 -6.50 7.86
N LYS A 77 -5.11 -6.44 6.86
CA LYS A 77 -6.36 -5.68 6.96
C LYS A 77 -7.31 -6.29 7.98
N GLN A 78 -7.50 -7.60 7.95
CA GLN A 78 -8.33 -8.33 8.92
C GLN A 78 -7.84 -8.14 10.35
N SER A 79 -6.52 -7.99 10.53
CA SER A 79 -5.88 -7.73 11.83
C SER A 79 -5.80 -6.24 12.19
N ASN A 80 -6.40 -5.35 11.37
CA ASN A 80 -6.32 -3.90 11.52
C ASN A 80 -4.88 -3.35 11.62
N MET A 81 -3.95 -3.94 10.87
CA MET A 81 -2.54 -3.56 10.82
C MET A 81 -2.10 -3.02 9.45
N LEU A 82 -2.94 -3.13 8.43
CA LEU A 82 -2.62 -2.61 7.10
C LEU A 82 -2.83 -1.10 7.03
N GLY A 83 -1.76 -0.33 7.24
CA GLY A 83 -1.78 1.13 7.13
C GLY A 83 -1.93 1.64 5.70
N ALA A 84 -1.21 1.04 4.74
CA ALA A 84 -1.27 1.39 3.33
C ALA A 84 -0.77 0.25 2.44
N SER A 85 -1.14 0.29 1.16
CA SER A 85 -0.63 -0.62 0.14
C SER A 85 -0.43 0.10 -1.20
N PHE A 86 0.53 -0.37 -1.99
CA PHE A 86 0.70 0.04 -3.37
C PHE A 86 1.29 -1.11 -4.19
N PHE A 87 0.65 -1.43 -5.31
CA PHE A 87 1.11 -2.47 -6.23
C PHE A 87 1.47 -1.87 -7.59
N CYS A 88 2.77 -1.79 -7.86
CA CYS A 88 3.27 -1.36 -9.15
C CYS A 88 2.78 -2.27 -10.29
N SER A 89 2.36 -1.70 -11.41
CA SER A 89 1.89 -2.42 -12.59
C SER A 89 2.16 -1.64 -13.86
N ARG A 90 2.34 -2.35 -14.97
CA ARG A 90 2.48 -1.73 -16.31
C ARG A 90 1.23 -0.98 -16.75
N SER A 91 0.07 -1.45 -16.31
CA SER A 91 -1.23 -0.82 -16.57
C SER A 91 -2.08 -0.89 -15.30
N PRO A 92 -2.81 0.19 -14.96
CA PRO A 92 -2.92 1.46 -15.68
C PRO A 92 -1.72 2.40 -15.39
N PRO A 93 -1.53 3.49 -16.16
CA PRO A 93 -0.36 4.37 -16.06
C PRO A 93 -0.07 4.91 -14.64
N GLN A 94 -1.10 5.09 -13.83
CA GLN A 94 -0.95 5.56 -12.44
C GLN A 94 -0.19 4.56 -11.57
N CYS A 95 -0.28 3.26 -11.86
CA CYS A 95 0.40 2.21 -11.11
C CYS A 95 1.90 2.09 -11.45
N ARG A 96 2.41 2.88 -12.40
CA ARG A 96 3.85 2.97 -12.71
C ARG A 96 4.43 4.36 -12.45
N ASP A 97 3.62 5.31 -12.00
CA ASP A 97 4.07 6.66 -11.67
C ASP A 97 4.58 6.68 -10.22
N VAL A 98 5.90 6.81 -10.08
CA VAL A 98 6.58 6.86 -8.78
C VAL A 98 6.11 8.05 -7.95
N ASN A 99 5.72 9.15 -8.59
CA ASN A 99 5.25 10.35 -7.90
C ASN A 99 3.90 10.13 -7.20
N LEU A 100 3.16 9.06 -7.53
CA LEU A 100 1.89 8.72 -6.89
C LEU A 100 2.04 7.77 -5.71
N ILE A 101 3.22 7.16 -5.50
CA ILE A 101 3.42 6.17 -4.44
C ILE A 101 3.25 6.82 -3.06
N LEU A 102 4.02 7.87 -2.76
CA LEU A 102 3.98 8.51 -1.44
C LEU A 102 2.65 9.23 -1.16
N PRO A 103 2.08 10.04 -2.09
CA PRO A 103 0.79 10.67 -1.86
C PRO A 103 -0.34 9.67 -1.59
N LEU A 104 -0.36 8.54 -2.32
CA LEU A 104 -1.37 7.50 -2.13
C LEU A 104 -1.18 6.75 -0.80
N MET A 105 0.06 6.48 -0.40
CA MET A 105 0.35 5.90 0.92
C MET A 105 -0.03 6.85 2.05
N ALA A 106 0.31 8.13 1.95
CA ALA A 106 -0.04 9.14 2.95
C ALA A 106 -1.56 9.28 3.11
N TYR A 107 -2.32 9.26 2.01
CA TYR A 107 -3.78 9.24 2.06
C TYR A 107 -4.31 8.00 2.79
N GLN A 108 -3.84 6.79 2.44
CA GLN A 108 -4.26 5.55 3.11
C GLN A 108 -3.92 5.56 4.60
N LEU A 109 -2.72 6.02 4.97
CA LEU A 109 -2.29 6.15 6.37
C LEU A 109 -3.15 7.15 7.14
N ALA A 110 -3.56 8.25 6.52
CA ALA A 110 -4.48 9.21 7.13
C ALA A 110 -5.89 8.62 7.30
N CYS A 111 -6.33 7.73 6.41
CA CYS A 111 -7.56 6.97 6.61
C CYS A 111 -7.44 5.98 7.78
N PHE A 112 -6.27 5.37 7.96
CA PHE A 112 -5.99 4.36 8.99
C PHE A 112 -5.75 4.96 10.39
N SER A 113 -4.98 6.04 10.50
CA SER A 113 -4.53 6.62 11.77
C SER A 113 -4.96 8.09 11.92
N SER A 114 -5.78 8.36 12.95
CA SER A 114 -6.23 9.72 13.26
C SER A 114 -5.09 10.66 13.64
N PRO A 115 -4.11 10.27 14.48
CA PRO A 115 -2.95 11.11 14.77
C PRO A 115 -2.16 11.48 13.51
N PHE A 116 -1.93 10.51 12.61
CA PHE A 116 -1.26 10.78 11.34
C PHE A 116 -2.08 11.72 10.46
N ARG A 117 -3.40 11.54 10.38
CA ARG A 117 -4.30 12.44 9.65
C ARG A 117 -4.18 13.88 10.11
N CYS A 118 -4.16 14.12 11.43
CA CYS A 118 -4.04 15.46 11.99
C CYS A 118 -2.71 16.11 11.62
N LEU A 119 -1.60 15.37 11.70
CA LEU A 119 -0.28 15.87 11.31
C LEU A 119 -0.22 16.17 9.81
N LEU A 120 -0.67 15.24 8.97
CA LEU A 120 -0.71 15.44 7.52
C LEU A 120 -1.58 16.64 7.13
N ALA A 121 -2.71 16.83 7.79
CA ALA A 121 -3.59 17.98 7.53
C ALA A 121 -2.89 19.31 7.82
N ARG A 122 -2.12 19.41 8.91
CA ARG A 122 -1.33 20.60 9.25
C ARG A 122 -0.26 20.88 8.20
N GLU A 123 0.45 19.86 7.73
CA GLU A 123 1.45 20.03 6.67
C GLU A 123 0.80 20.51 5.36
N LEU A 124 -0.39 19.99 5.03
CA LEU A 124 -1.16 20.45 3.87
C LEU A 124 -1.76 21.85 4.03
N GLU A 125 -1.92 22.35 5.26
CA GLU A 125 -2.30 23.74 5.52
C GLU A 125 -1.14 24.69 5.24
N MET A 126 0.09 24.29 5.59
CA MET A 126 1.30 25.06 5.32
C MET A 126 1.71 25.01 3.85
N ASP A 127 1.51 23.87 3.19
CA ASP A 127 1.91 23.63 1.81
C ASP A 127 0.89 22.74 1.07
N PRO A 128 -0.17 23.36 0.49
CA PRO A 128 -1.26 22.61 -0.16
C PRO A 128 -0.80 21.70 -1.30
N ASP A 129 0.27 22.08 -1.99
CA ASP A 129 0.78 21.40 -3.18
C ASP A 129 1.96 20.47 -2.88
N ILE A 130 2.28 20.21 -1.60
CA ILE A 130 3.42 19.37 -1.18
C ILE A 130 3.43 18.00 -1.87
N HIS A 131 2.24 17.44 -2.12
CA HIS A 131 2.02 16.15 -2.76
C HIS A 131 2.33 16.12 -4.26
N THR A 132 2.61 17.27 -4.87
CA THR A 132 3.00 17.41 -6.28
C THR A 132 4.49 17.70 -6.47
N LYS A 133 5.21 17.95 -5.37
CA LYS A 133 6.62 18.28 -5.41
C LYS A 133 7.44 17.04 -5.78
N ALA A 134 8.49 17.26 -6.56
CA ALA A 134 9.41 16.19 -6.93
C ALA A 134 10.08 15.60 -5.69
N LEU A 135 10.24 14.28 -5.69
CA LEU A 135 11.04 13.61 -4.68
C LEU A 135 12.49 14.05 -4.84
N LYS A 136 13.05 14.64 -3.78
CA LYS A 136 14.49 14.90 -3.70
C LYS A 136 15.16 13.58 -3.32
N VAL A 137 15.93 13.02 -4.25
CA VAL A 137 16.74 11.81 -4.06
C VAL A 137 18.18 12.22 -3.78
#